data_AF-A0A7Y3UAU1-F1
#
_entry.id   AF-A0A7Y3UAU1-F1
#
_cell.length_a   1.000
_cell.length_b   1.000
_cell.length_c   1.000
_cell.angle_alpha   90.00
_cell.angle_beta   90.00
_cell.angle_gamma   90.00
#
_symmetry.space_group_name_H-M   'P 1'
#
loop_
_entity.id
_entity.type
_entity.pdbx_description
1 polymer ?
#
loop_
_entity_poly.entity_id
_entity_poly.type
_entity_poly.pdbx_seq_one_letter_code
_entity_poly.pdbx_strand_id
1 'polypeptide(L)'
;MTNYETTNLHVIRMWCESNGYWPGHVPGDPSRIRIGGAEFAPPESLELMDWEDWYAQFQNRRLKFVYDPTQSWFDLQSRNVRPD
;
A
#
# COMPACT_ATOMS: atom_id res chain seq x y z
N MET A 1 -16.44 11.71 4.20
CA MET A 1 -15.19 11.16 3.66
C MET A 1 -15.57 10.00 2.77
N THR A 2 -15.21 10.06 1.49
CA THR A 2 -15.53 8.99 0.54
C THR A 2 -14.24 8.23 0.28
N ASN A 3 -14.14 7.04 0.85
CA ASN A 3 -13.00 6.16 0.62
C ASN A 3 -13.26 5.36 -0.65
N TYR A 4 -12.26 5.32 -1.52
CA TYR A 4 -12.26 4.47 -2.71
C TYR A 4 -11.43 3.24 -2.44
N GLU A 5 -11.82 2.10 -3.01
CA GLU A 5 -11.02 0.87 -2.96
C GLU A 5 -10.66 0.40 -4.36
N THR A 6 -9.43 -0.07 -4.52
CA THR A 6 -8.93 -0.61 -5.78
C THR A 6 -7.97 -1.76 -5.55
N THR A 7 -7.93 -2.67 -6.51
CA THR A 7 -6.90 -3.71 -6.61
C THR A 7 -6.08 -3.56 -7.89
N ASN A 8 -6.33 -2.49 -8.65
CA ASN A 8 -5.62 -2.22 -9.90
C ASN A 8 -4.25 -1.64 -9.58
N LEU A 9 -3.22 -2.45 -9.79
CA LEU A 9 -1.82 -2.14 -9.49
C LEU A 9 -1.33 -0.88 -10.20
N HIS A 10 -1.78 -0.64 -11.43
CA HIS A 10 -1.39 0.54 -12.19
C HIS A 10 -1.98 1.83 -11.59
N VAL A 11 -3.24 1.77 -11.16
CA VAL A 11 -3.90 2.90 -10.48
C VAL A 11 -3.21 3.20 -9.15
N ILE A 12 -2.87 2.17 -8.38
CA ILE A 12 -2.16 2.31 -7.10
C ILE A 12 -0.81 2.98 -7.34
N ARG A 13 -0.03 2.48 -8.32
CA ARG A 13 1.27 3.03 -8.68
C ARG A 13 1.20 4.51 -9.04
N MET A 14 0.33 4.86 -9.98
CA MET A 14 0.18 6.24 -10.45
C MET A 14 -0.22 7.17 -9.31
N TRP A 15 -1.13 6.73 -8.44
CA TRP A 15 -1.56 7.52 -7.29
C TRP A 15 -0.42 7.73 -6.30
N CYS A 16 0.33 6.66 -5.96
CA CYS A 16 1.48 6.75 -5.08
C CYS A 16 2.56 7.69 -5.66
N GLU A 17 2.98 7.47 -6.90
CA GLU A 17 4.00 8.30 -7.55
C GLU A 17 3.57 9.78 -7.64
N SER A 18 2.29 10.05 -7.92
CA SER A 18 1.74 11.42 -7.95
C SER A 18 1.75 12.12 -6.60
N ASN A 19 1.73 11.38 -5.49
CA ASN A 19 1.81 11.91 -4.13
C ASN A 19 3.24 11.84 -3.55
N GLY A 20 4.24 11.43 -4.35
CA GLY A 20 5.62 11.26 -3.88
C GLY A 20 5.81 10.04 -2.98
N TYR A 21 4.87 9.09 -3.02
CA TYR A 21 4.92 7.86 -2.25
C TYR A 21 5.68 6.77 -3.00
N TRP A 22 6.30 5.89 -2.24
CA TRP A 22 7.18 4.85 -2.77
C TRP A 22 6.88 3.49 -2.14
N PRO A 23 7.05 2.39 -2.89
CA PRO A 23 6.88 1.03 -2.39
C PRO A 23 7.99 0.67 -1.40
N GLY A 24 7.60 0.12 -0.26
CA GLY A 24 8.54 -0.32 0.75
C GLY A 24 8.07 -1.56 1.49
N HIS A 25 8.90 -2.05 2.38
CA HIS A 25 8.56 -3.13 3.29
C HIS A 25 9.16 -2.91 4.67
N VAL A 26 8.65 -3.67 5.64
CA VAL A 26 9.21 -3.68 6.99
C VAL A 26 10.59 -4.37 6.94
N PRO A 27 11.65 -3.79 7.54
CA PRO A 27 12.97 -4.39 7.62
C PRO A 27 12.91 -5.77 8.25
N GLY A 28 13.58 -6.73 7.62
CA GLY A 28 13.59 -8.13 8.06
C GLY A 28 12.33 -8.94 7.72
N ASP A 29 11.28 -8.34 7.15
CA ASP A 29 10.10 -9.04 6.65
C ASP A 29 9.59 -8.48 5.31
N PRO A 30 10.12 -8.96 4.17
CA PRO A 30 9.70 -8.51 2.84
C PRO A 30 8.26 -8.86 2.49
N SER A 31 7.59 -9.76 3.24
CA SER A 31 6.17 -10.03 3.03
C SER A 31 5.26 -8.91 3.57
N ARG A 32 5.79 -8.10 4.49
CA ARG A 32 5.09 -6.98 5.11
C ARG A 32 5.32 -5.70 4.32
N ILE A 33 4.65 -5.65 3.17
CA ILE A 33 4.65 -4.46 2.33
C ILE A 33 3.98 -3.25 2.99
N ARG A 34 4.51 -2.08 2.64
CA ARG A 34 4.11 -0.74 3.08
C ARG A 34 4.25 0.23 1.91
N ILE A 35 3.73 1.43 2.09
CA ILE A 35 3.96 2.56 1.19
C ILE A 35 4.61 3.65 2.04
N GLY A 36 5.83 4.04 1.68
CA GLY A 36 6.59 5.10 2.32
C GLY A 36 6.30 6.47 1.70
N GLY A 37 6.68 7.52 2.43
CA GLY A 37 6.53 8.92 1.98
C GLY A 37 5.24 9.61 2.44
N ALA A 38 4.33 8.89 3.09
CA ALA A 38 3.11 9.49 3.65
C ALA A 38 3.40 10.22 4.97
N GLU A 39 2.94 11.46 5.12
CA GLU A 39 3.16 12.25 6.35
C GLU A 39 2.48 11.66 7.59
N PHE A 40 1.41 10.89 7.39
CA PHE A 40 0.71 10.17 8.45
C PHE A 40 1.27 8.76 8.69
N ALA A 41 2.22 8.30 7.89
CA ALA A 41 2.86 7.02 8.15
C ALA A 41 3.69 7.15 9.44
N PRO A 42 3.64 6.15 10.33
CA PRO A 42 4.50 6.14 11.51
C PRO A 42 5.98 6.21 11.08
N PRO A 43 6.89 6.70 11.93
CA PRO A 43 8.33 6.78 11.65
C PRO A 43 9.02 5.40 11.62
N GLU A 44 8.28 4.35 11.23
CA GLU A 44 8.81 3.02 11.00
C GLU A 44 9.88 3.11 9.91
N SER A 45 11.08 2.61 10.19
CA SER A 45 12.12 2.48 9.17
C SER A 45 11.58 1.51 8.12
N LEU A 46 11.32 1.98 6.91
CA LEU A 46 10.92 1.14 5.79
C LEU A 46 12.12 0.94 4.87
N GLU A 47 12.31 -0.28 4.41
CA GLU A 47 13.26 -0.59 3.35
C GLU A 47 12.59 -0.39 1.99
N LEU A 48 13.35 0.17 1.05
CA LEU A 48 12.87 0.41 -0.31
C LEU A 48 12.66 -0.94 -1.00
N MET A 49 11.52 -1.08 -1.66
CA MET A 49 11.15 -2.27 -2.43
C MET A 49 10.93 -1.89 -3.88
N ASP A 50 11.17 -2.79 -4.82
CA ASP A 50 10.71 -2.57 -6.18
C ASP A 50 9.19 -2.75 -6.31
N TRP A 51 8.58 -1.99 -7.21
CA TRP A 51 7.15 -2.09 -7.46
C TRP A 51 6.71 -3.50 -7.86
N GLU A 52 7.52 -4.23 -8.62
CA GLU A 52 7.20 -5.59 -9.05
C GLU A 52 7.10 -6.57 -7.86
N ASP A 53 8.05 -6.53 -6.94
CA ASP A 53 8.03 -7.32 -5.71
C ASP A 53 6.86 -6.93 -4.81
N TRP A 54 6.59 -5.62 -4.72
CA TRP A 54 5.46 -5.11 -3.98
C TRP A 54 4.14 -5.62 -4.55
N TYR A 55 3.98 -5.65 -5.88
CA TYR A 55 2.80 -6.18 -6.57
C TYR A 55 2.62 -7.67 -6.32
N ALA A 56 3.72 -8.43 -6.34
CA ALA A 56 3.68 -9.86 -6.05
C ALA A 56 3.14 -10.11 -4.64
N GLN A 57 3.65 -9.39 -3.64
CA GLN A 57 3.19 -9.51 -2.26
C GLN A 57 1.75 -9.01 -2.07
N PHE A 58 1.37 -7.92 -2.73
CA PHE A 58 0.01 -7.38 -2.67
C PHE A 58 -1.03 -8.40 -3.16
N GLN A 59 -0.72 -9.08 -4.27
CA GLN A 59 -1.58 -10.13 -4.83
C GLN A 59 -1.55 -11.40 -3.98
N ASN A 60 -0.37 -11.85 -3.56
CA ASN A 60 -0.19 -13.03 -2.72
C ASN A 60 -1.00 -12.92 -1.42
N ARG A 61 -0.99 -11.74 -0.80
CA ARG A 61 -1.73 -11.45 0.43
C ARG A 61 -3.19 -11.07 0.20
N ARG A 62 -3.64 -11.05 -1.07
CA ARG A 62 -5.00 -10.67 -1.49
C ARG A 62 -5.43 -9.35 -0.86
N LEU A 63 -4.58 -8.33 -0.96
CA LEU A 63 -4.87 -7.01 -0.40
C LEU A 63 -5.78 -6.20 -1.32
N LYS A 64 -6.37 -5.15 -0.75
CA LYS A 64 -7.00 -4.04 -1.45
C LYS A 64 -6.40 -2.73 -0.96
N PHE A 65 -6.28 -1.77 -1.86
CA PHE A 65 -5.81 -0.44 -1.58
C PHE A 65 -7.00 0.47 -1.35
N VAL A 66 -7.14 1.00 -0.15
CA VAL A 66 -8.21 1.93 0.22
C VAL A 66 -7.59 3.31 0.34
N TYR A 67 -8.15 4.32 -0.30
CA TYR A 67 -7.57 5.66 -0.30
C TYR A 67 -8.62 6.76 -0.40
N ASP A 68 -8.30 7.93 0.15
CA ASP A 68 -9.07 9.16 0.00
C ASP A 68 -8.28 10.13 -0.91
N PRO A 69 -8.77 10.40 -2.14
CA PRO A 69 -8.08 11.28 -3.08
C PRO A 69 -8.05 12.75 -2.63
N THR A 70 -8.85 13.13 -1.63
CA THR A 70 -8.93 14.52 -1.12
C THR A 70 -8.04 14.77 0.10
N GLN A 71 -7.63 13.71 0.81
CA GLN A 71 -6.87 13.82 2.07
C GLN A 71 -5.50 13.14 2.02
N SER A 72 -5.10 12.64 0.84
CA SER A 72 -3.88 11.84 0.62
C SER A 72 -3.74 10.63 1.55
N TRP A 73 -4.79 10.28 2.30
CA TRP A 73 -4.85 9.17 3.22
C TRP A 73 -5.02 7.86 2.46
N PHE A 74 -4.38 6.80 2.92
CA PHE A 74 -4.55 5.45 2.38
C PHE A 74 -4.36 4.38 3.44
N ASP A 75 -4.81 3.18 3.11
CA ASP A 75 -4.65 1.96 3.89
C ASP A 75 -4.58 0.71 2.99
N LEU A 76 -3.89 -0.31 3.48
CA LEU A 76 -3.77 -1.62 2.82
C LEU A 76 -4.54 -2.65 3.62
N GLN A 77 -5.67 -3.09 3.09
CA GLN A 77 -6.58 -3.99 3.81
C GLN A 77 -6.58 -5.39 3.20
N SER A 78 -6.64 -6.42 4.04
CA SER A 78 -6.84 -7.80 3.59
C SER A 78 -8.25 -7.96 3.02
N ARG A 79 -8.36 -8.58 1.85
CA ARG A 79 -9.66 -9.03 1.31
C ARG A 79 -10.09 -10.37 1.88
N ASN A 80 -9.19 -11.10 2.53
CA ASN A 80 -9.55 -12.29 3.29
C ASN A 80 -10.17 -11.82 4.61
N VAL A 81 -11.47 -11.58 4.58
CA VAL A 81 -12.30 -11.61 5.80
C VAL A 81 -12.30 -13.06 6.25
N ARG A 82 -11.91 -13.35 7.49
CA ARG A 82 -12.12 -14.69 8.05
C ARG A 82 -13.62 -15.02 7.87
N PRO A 83 -13.99 -16.17 7.27
CA PRO A 83 -15.30 -16.71 7.55
C PRO A 83 -15.32 -17.03 9.05
N ASP A 84 -16.28 -16.45 9.75
CA ASP A 84 -16.64 -16.77 11.13
C ASP A 84 -17.07 -18.24 11.27
#